data_AF-A0A7W0SUS3-F1
#
_entry.id   AF-A0A7W0SUS3-F1
#
_cell.length_a   1.000
_cell.length_b   1.000
_cell.length_c   1.000
_cell.angle_alpha   90.00
_cell.angle_beta   90.00
_cell.angle_gamma   90.00
#
_symmetry.space_group_name_H-M   'P 1'
#
loop_
_entity.id
_entity.type
_entity.pdbx_description
1 polymer ?
#
loop_
_entity_poly.entity_id
_entity_poly.type
_entity_poly.pdbx_seq_one_letter_code
_entity_poly.pdbx_strand_id
1 'polypeptide(L)'
;MLERLQRGRPRLRSARVAIAAGALSLAGGLAAYATVTAPRLPDVVAAPGVLALLLFAAGLAGRWPGVLAFGLALLAGQYATALLLEREVIDPGAPLYAGGFVLAAELGFWSLEEDVVPAERALLGRRLVTSVAVALGSLMLAALLLVGSQIGVGGGLAVEAAGIAAAAAILAVVARLARRSSVTAE
;
A
#
# COMPACT_ATOMS: atom_id res chain seq x y z
N MET A 1 24.47 34.04 7.07
CA MET A 1 23.65 32.98 7.69
C MET A 1 22.34 32.74 6.95
N LEU A 2 21.61 33.79 6.54
CA LEU A 2 20.35 33.69 5.77
C LEU A 2 20.49 33.06 4.36
N GLU A 3 21.62 33.25 3.67
CA GLU A 3 21.86 32.63 2.36
C GLU A 3 22.00 31.09 2.40
N ARG A 4 22.44 30.51 3.52
CA ARG A 4 22.53 29.04 3.66
C ARG A 4 21.14 28.42 3.84
N LEU A 5 20.18 29.17 4.37
CA LEU A 5 18.79 28.72 4.52
C LEU A 5 18.01 28.75 3.19
N GLN A 6 18.32 29.71 2.30
CA GLN A 6 17.67 29.77 0.99
C GLN A 6 18.11 28.66 0.02
N ARG A 7 19.36 28.18 0.10
CA ARG A 7 19.85 27.09 -0.77
C ARG A 7 19.33 25.69 -0.40
N GLY A 8 18.76 25.50 0.79
CA GLY A 8 18.28 24.19 1.27
C GLY A 8 16.90 23.78 0.73
N ARG A 9 16.01 24.75 0.45
CA ARG A 9 14.62 24.51 0.05
C ARG A 9 14.39 23.80 -1.30
N PRO A 10 15.14 24.08 -2.39
CA PRO A 10 14.84 23.47 -3.68
C PRO A 10 15.14 21.97 -3.75
N ARG A 11 16.15 21.48 -3.02
CA ARG A 11 16.56 20.07 -3.03
C ARG A 11 15.60 19.14 -2.27
N LEU A 12 14.91 19.66 -1.26
CA LEU A 12 13.93 18.89 -0.49
C LEU A 12 12.64 18.69 -1.31
N ARG A 13 12.21 19.74 -2.01
CA ARG A 13 11.06 19.70 -2.91
C ARG A 13 11.25 18.69 -4.05
N SER A 14 12.44 18.60 -4.64
CA SER A 14 12.72 17.62 -5.70
C SER A 14 12.72 16.18 -5.20
N ALA A 15 13.27 15.91 -4.00
CA ALA A 15 13.28 14.57 -3.42
C ALA A 15 11.85 14.08 -3.13
N ARG A 16 11.00 14.96 -2.57
CA ARG A 16 9.59 14.66 -2.33
C ARG A 16 8.83 14.33 -3.62
N VAL A 17 9.03 15.14 -4.67
CA VAL A 17 8.38 14.89 -5.97
C VAL A 17 8.82 13.55 -6.56
N ALA A 18 10.11 13.20 -6.44
CA ALA A 18 10.61 11.91 -6.90
C ALA A 18 9.99 10.73 -6.13
N ILE A 19 9.85 10.83 -4.80
CA ILE A 19 9.20 9.80 -3.98
C ILE A 19 7.72 9.66 -4.34
N ALA A 20 7.00 10.78 -4.49
CA ALA A 20 5.59 10.78 -4.88
C ALA A 20 5.39 10.19 -6.29
N ALA A 21 6.28 10.51 -7.24
CA ALA A 21 6.26 9.94 -8.58
C ALA A 21 6.54 8.43 -8.56
N GLY A 22 7.46 7.97 -7.70
CA GLY A 22 7.73 6.55 -7.48
C GLY A 22 6.52 5.81 -6.91
N ALA A 23 5.87 6.38 -5.88
CA ALA A 23 4.66 5.83 -5.29
C ALA A 23 3.52 5.72 -6.33
N LEU A 24 3.29 6.78 -7.10
CA LEU A 24 2.24 6.81 -8.13
C LEU A 24 2.53 5.83 -9.28
N SER A 25 3.80 5.70 -9.69
CA SER A 25 4.21 4.73 -10.71
C SER A 25 3.95 3.29 -10.26
N LEU A 26 4.28 2.97 -9.00
CA LEU A 26 3.98 1.65 -8.42
C LEU A 26 2.47 1.41 -8.35
N ALA A 27 1.69 2.36 -7.85
CA ALA A 27 0.24 2.26 -7.81
C ALA A 27 -0.35 2.03 -9.21
N GLY A 28 0.15 2.76 -10.22
CA GLY A 28 -0.24 2.59 -11.62
C GLY A 28 0.09 1.20 -12.16
N GLY A 29 1.28 0.68 -11.86
CA GLY A 29 1.68 -0.68 -12.23
C GLY A 29 0.79 -1.75 -11.60
N LEU A 30 0.42 -1.59 -10.33
CA LEU A 30 -0.51 -2.49 -9.63
C LEU A 30 -1.91 -2.44 -10.25
N ALA A 31 -2.44 -1.25 -10.51
CA ALA A 31 -3.75 -1.09 -11.16
C ALA A 31 -3.77 -1.72 -12.55
N ALA A 32 -2.70 -1.54 -13.33
CA ALA A 32 -2.54 -2.14 -14.64
C ALA A 32 -2.47 -3.68 -14.54
N TYR A 33 -1.66 -4.21 -13.62
CA TYR A 33 -1.56 -5.63 -13.35
C TYR A 33 -2.94 -6.24 -13.05
N ALA A 34 -3.66 -5.70 -12.07
CA ALA A 34 -4.98 -6.20 -11.69
C ALA A 34 -5.99 -6.21 -12.86
N THR A 35 -5.91 -5.21 -13.75
CA THR A 35 -6.78 -5.13 -14.94
C THR A 35 -6.41 -6.17 -15.99
N VAL A 36 -5.12 -6.36 -16.25
CA VAL A 36 -4.63 -7.35 -17.24
C VAL A 36 -4.89 -8.78 -16.77
N THR A 37 -4.78 -9.02 -15.46
CA THR A 37 -5.05 -10.34 -14.87
C THR A 37 -6.52 -10.74 -14.99
N ALA A 38 -7.46 -9.80 -15.18
CA ALA A 38 -8.91 -10.07 -15.29
C ALA A 38 -9.50 -9.84 -16.70
N PRO A 39 -9.22 -10.71 -17.69
CA PRO A 39 -9.55 -10.49 -19.11
C PRO A 39 -11.06 -10.54 -19.42
N ARG A 40 -11.89 -11.06 -18.51
CA ARG A 40 -13.34 -11.24 -18.76
C ARG A 40 -14.12 -9.93 -18.77
N LEU A 41 -13.80 -9.04 -17.84
CA LEU A 41 -14.51 -7.77 -17.65
C LEU A 41 -13.49 -6.67 -17.32
N PRO A 42 -12.55 -6.38 -18.23
CA PRO A 42 -11.46 -5.45 -17.97
C PRO A 42 -11.99 -4.06 -17.62
N ASP A 43 -13.10 -3.62 -18.21
CA ASP A 43 -13.69 -2.30 -17.92
C ASP A 43 -14.23 -2.21 -16.49
N VAL A 44 -14.84 -3.28 -15.98
CA VAL A 44 -15.38 -3.35 -14.62
C VAL A 44 -14.27 -3.31 -13.58
N VAL A 45 -13.11 -3.92 -13.88
CA VAL A 45 -11.93 -3.90 -13.02
C VAL A 45 -11.13 -2.61 -13.19
N ALA A 46 -11.07 -2.04 -14.39
CA ALA A 46 -10.34 -0.81 -14.66
C ALA A 46 -10.99 0.40 -13.97
N ALA A 47 -12.32 0.48 -13.93
CA ALA A 47 -13.05 1.59 -13.33
C ALA A 47 -12.63 1.91 -11.87
N PRO A 48 -12.65 0.95 -10.92
CA PRO A 48 -12.17 1.20 -9.56
C PRO A 48 -10.66 1.48 -9.51
N GLY A 49 -9.87 0.93 -10.43
CA GLY A 49 -8.44 1.22 -10.52
C GLY A 49 -8.13 2.65 -10.93
N VAL A 50 -8.84 3.17 -11.94
CA VAL A 50 -8.73 4.58 -12.35
C VAL A 50 -9.15 5.48 -11.19
N LEU A 51 -10.27 5.18 -10.52
CA LEU A 51 -10.71 5.96 -9.37
C LEU A 51 -9.69 5.91 -8.22
N ALA A 52 -9.12 4.74 -7.94
CA ALA A 52 -8.06 4.56 -6.95
C ALA A 52 -6.86 5.45 -7.24
N LEU A 53 -6.38 5.47 -8.49
CA LEU A 53 -5.25 6.29 -8.91
C LEU A 53 -5.54 7.79 -8.82
N LEU A 54 -6.76 8.20 -9.20
CA LEU A 54 -7.18 9.60 -9.07
C LEU A 54 -7.19 10.04 -7.60
N LEU A 55 -7.75 9.24 -6.70
CA LEU A 55 -7.75 9.53 -5.27
C LEU A 55 -6.34 9.50 -4.68
N PHE A 56 -5.52 8.52 -5.07
CA PHE A 56 -4.14 8.42 -4.61
C PHE A 56 -3.33 9.66 -5.04
N ALA A 57 -3.43 10.06 -6.31
CA ALA A 57 -2.81 11.28 -6.84
C ALA A 57 -3.35 12.55 -6.16
N ALA A 58 -4.66 12.64 -5.92
CA ALA A 58 -5.28 13.75 -5.21
C ALA A 58 -4.80 13.83 -3.75
N GLY A 59 -4.67 12.69 -3.07
CA GLY A 59 -4.11 12.60 -1.71
C GLY A 59 -2.67 13.09 -1.64
N LEU A 60 -1.83 12.70 -2.61
CA LEU A 60 -0.44 13.15 -2.75
C LEU A 60 -0.35 14.66 -3.01
N ALA A 61 -1.17 15.18 -3.94
CA ALA A 61 -1.17 16.57 -4.35
C ALA A 61 -1.72 17.50 -3.26
N GLY A 62 -2.87 17.15 -2.69
CA GLY A 62 -3.57 17.89 -1.63
C GLY A 62 -2.96 17.71 -0.25
N ARG A 63 -2.02 16.76 -0.08
CA ARG A 63 -1.46 16.35 1.21
C ARG A 63 -2.53 15.90 2.19
N TRP A 64 -3.43 15.04 1.72
CA TRP A 64 -4.55 14.51 2.51
C TRP A 64 -4.33 13.02 2.79
N PRO A 65 -3.77 12.66 3.96
CA PRO A 65 -3.47 11.27 4.31
C PRO A 65 -4.71 10.36 4.22
N GLY A 66 -5.88 10.87 4.60
CA GLY A 66 -7.14 10.13 4.50
C GLY A 66 -7.53 9.80 3.06
N VAL A 67 -7.39 10.76 2.13
CA VAL A 67 -7.70 10.56 0.71
C VAL A 67 -6.72 9.59 0.06
N LEU A 68 -5.44 9.66 0.45
CA LEU A 68 -4.42 8.71 0.01
C LEU A 68 -4.75 7.27 0.48
N ALA A 69 -5.17 7.11 1.75
CA ALA A 69 -5.61 5.83 2.29
C ALA A 69 -6.84 5.26 1.56
N PHE A 70 -7.81 6.11 1.20
CA PHE A 70 -8.95 5.69 0.38
C PHE A 70 -8.54 5.23 -1.02
N GLY A 71 -7.58 5.90 -1.65
CA GLY A 71 -7.00 5.47 -2.92
C GLY A 71 -6.37 4.07 -2.82
N LEU A 72 -5.57 3.81 -1.78
CA LEU A 72 -4.99 2.49 -1.52
C LEU A 72 -6.07 1.43 -1.27
N ALA A 73 -7.11 1.73 -0.49
CA ALA A 73 -8.20 0.81 -0.22
C ALA A 73 -8.95 0.41 -1.51
N LEU A 74 -9.22 1.37 -2.38
CA LEU A 74 -9.82 1.11 -3.70
C LEU A 74 -8.90 0.29 -4.61
N LEU A 75 -7.58 0.54 -4.58
CA LEU A 75 -6.59 -0.24 -5.33
C LEU A 75 -6.54 -1.70 -4.84
N ALA A 76 -6.62 -1.93 -3.54
CA ALA A 76 -6.74 -3.28 -2.99
C ALA A 76 -8.07 -3.93 -3.39
N GLY A 77 -9.18 -3.18 -3.34
CA GLY A 77 -10.50 -3.65 -3.77
C GLY A 77 -10.55 -4.00 -5.25
N GLN A 78 -9.86 -3.26 -6.11
CA GLN A 78 -9.70 -3.58 -7.54
C GLN A 78 -9.09 -4.96 -7.72
N TYR A 79 -7.95 -5.23 -7.07
CA TYR A 79 -7.28 -6.52 -7.19
C TYR A 79 -8.10 -7.67 -6.59
N ALA A 80 -8.77 -7.45 -5.47
CA ALA A 80 -9.73 -8.42 -4.93
C ALA A 80 -10.86 -8.71 -5.93
N THR A 81 -11.38 -7.69 -6.61
CA THR A 81 -12.39 -7.85 -7.66
C THR A 81 -11.86 -8.65 -8.86
N ALA A 82 -10.62 -8.39 -9.27
CA ALA A 82 -9.96 -9.16 -10.32
C ALA A 82 -9.90 -10.65 -9.98
N LEU A 83 -9.46 -10.99 -8.76
CA LEU A 83 -9.41 -12.37 -8.28
C LEU A 83 -10.78 -13.05 -8.21
N LEU A 84 -11.84 -12.32 -7.85
CA LEU A 84 -13.20 -12.87 -7.78
C LEU A 84 -13.79 -13.19 -9.17
N LEU A 85 -13.33 -12.52 -10.22
CA LEU A 85 -13.81 -12.71 -11.59
C LEU A 85 -13.01 -13.79 -12.34
N GLU A 86 -11.78 -14.05 -11.91
CA GLU A 86 -10.90 -15.09 -12.44
C GLU A 86 -11.43 -16.50 -12.09
N ARG A 87 -11.17 -17.48 -12.97
CA ARG A 87 -11.49 -18.90 -12.69
C ARG A 87 -10.37 -19.64 -11.99
N GLU A 88 -9.13 -19.16 -12.08
CA GLU A 88 -8.02 -19.72 -11.34
C GLU A 88 -8.08 -19.23 -9.90
N VAL A 89 -8.08 -20.18 -8.97
CA VAL A 89 -8.24 -19.90 -7.53
C VAL A 89 -7.02 -19.19 -6.93
N ILE A 90 -5.88 -19.19 -7.64
CA ILE A 90 -4.57 -18.84 -7.10
C ILE A 90 -3.79 -18.01 -8.13
N ASP A 91 -3.64 -16.70 -7.89
CA ASP A 91 -2.77 -15.83 -8.69
C ASP A 91 -1.30 -15.99 -8.25
N PRO A 92 -0.39 -16.49 -9.12
CA PRO A 92 1.03 -16.60 -8.79
C PRO A 92 1.73 -15.25 -8.57
N GLY A 93 1.19 -14.14 -9.09
CA GLY A 93 1.72 -12.79 -8.87
C GLY A 93 1.23 -12.11 -7.59
N ALA A 94 0.34 -12.75 -6.81
CA ALA A 94 -0.16 -12.19 -5.56
C ALA A 94 0.92 -11.73 -4.56
N PRO A 95 2.05 -12.46 -4.37
CA PRO A 95 3.11 -11.99 -3.49
C PRO A 95 3.78 -10.70 -3.98
N LEU A 96 3.98 -10.57 -5.29
CA LEU A 96 4.57 -9.39 -5.89
C LEU A 96 3.62 -8.20 -5.80
N TYR A 97 2.32 -8.43 -6.01
CA TYR A 97 1.28 -7.42 -5.81
C TYR A 97 1.28 -6.89 -4.38
N ALA A 98 1.31 -7.78 -3.38
CA ALA A 98 1.32 -7.41 -1.96
C ALA A 98 2.57 -6.59 -1.58
N GLY A 99 3.75 -7.00 -2.05
CA GLY A 99 5.01 -6.27 -1.84
C GLY A 99 4.98 -4.87 -2.47
N GLY A 100 4.55 -4.79 -3.74
CA GLY A 100 4.40 -3.52 -4.45
C GLY A 100 3.38 -2.59 -3.80
N PHE A 101 2.27 -3.14 -3.31
CA PHE A 101 1.21 -2.39 -2.63
C PHE A 101 1.70 -1.74 -1.34
N VAL A 102 2.40 -2.51 -0.50
CA VAL A 102 3.02 -1.99 0.74
C VAL A 102 4.04 -0.91 0.42
N LEU A 103 4.88 -1.13 -0.59
CA LEU A 103 5.89 -0.15 -0.98
C LEU A 103 5.26 1.14 -1.53
N ALA A 104 4.20 1.03 -2.33
CA ALA A 104 3.45 2.19 -2.82
C ALA A 104 2.83 2.99 -1.67
N ALA A 105 2.26 2.31 -0.67
CA ALA A 105 1.71 2.93 0.53
C ALA A 105 2.79 3.67 1.32
N GLU A 106 3.91 3.00 1.63
CA GLU A 106 5.04 3.56 2.35
C GLU A 106 5.60 4.81 1.66
N LEU A 107 5.91 4.73 0.36
CA LEU A 107 6.41 5.87 -0.40
C LEU A 107 5.37 7.00 -0.48
N GLY A 108 4.09 6.63 -0.62
CA GLY A 108 2.98 7.59 -0.65
C GLY A 108 2.91 8.41 0.64
N PHE A 109 2.83 7.75 1.80
CA PHE A 109 2.81 8.42 3.10
C PHE A 109 4.11 9.15 3.42
N TRP A 110 5.26 8.60 3.02
CA TRP A 110 6.53 9.28 3.21
C TRP A 110 6.62 10.59 2.43
N SER A 111 6.00 10.67 1.25
CA SER A 111 5.90 11.94 0.50
C SER A 111 4.98 12.97 1.16
N LEU A 112 4.14 12.55 2.12
CA LEU A 112 3.24 13.41 2.88
C LEU A 112 3.89 13.96 4.14
N GLU A 113 4.84 13.26 4.76
CA GLU A 113 5.58 13.77 5.92
C GLU A 113 6.26 15.13 5.61
N GLU A 114 6.27 16.03 6.59
CA GLU A 114 6.90 17.35 6.49
C GLU A 114 8.42 17.27 6.67
N ASP A 115 9.15 18.21 6.06
CA ASP A 115 10.59 18.19 5.84
C ASP A 115 11.40 17.72 7.06
N VAL A 116 11.87 16.48 6.95
CA VAL A 116 12.86 15.80 7.79
C VAL A 116 14.05 16.73 8.04
N VAL A 117 14.33 17.03 9.31
CA VAL A 117 15.45 17.88 9.73
C VAL A 117 16.74 17.30 9.13
N PRO A 118 17.72 18.10 8.66
CA PRO A 118 18.91 17.57 7.98
C PRO A 118 19.67 16.46 8.74
N ALA A 119 19.54 16.41 10.07
CA ALA A 119 20.08 15.38 10.94
C ALA A 119 19.48 13.97 10.71
N GLU A 120 18.25 13.87 10.20
CA GLU A 120 17.56 12.61 9.93
C GLU A 120 17.89 12.02 8.53
N ARG A 121 18.73 12.66 7.72
CA ARG A 121 19.18 12.09 6.44
C ARG A 121 19.91 10.75 6.61
N ALA A 122 20.63 10.58 7.72
CA ALA A 122 21.26 9.30 8.07
C ALA A 122 20.23 8.21 8.42
N LEU A 123 19.00 8.59 8.79
CA LEU A 123 17.88 7.70 9.07
C LEU A 123 17.05 7.38 7.82
N LEU A 124 17.19 8.14 6.72
CA LEU A 124 16.52 7.83 5.44
C LEU A 124 16.93 6.43 4.94
N GLY A 125 18.21 6.07 5.04
CA GLY A 125 18.68 4.74 4.66
C GLY A 125 18.08 3.64 5.53
N ARG A 126 18.01 3.86 6.85
CA ARG A 126 17.38 2.91 7.80
C ARG A 126 15.88 2.77 7.55
N ARG A 127 15.19 3.88 7.28
CA ARG A 127 13.76 3.88 6.91
C ARG A 127 13.51 3.14 5.60
N LEU A 128 14.33 3.40 4.58
CA LEU A 128 14.25 2.68 3.30
C LEU A 128 14.43 1.17 3.52
N VAL A 129 15.43 0.79 4.32
CA VAL A 129 15.68 -0.61 4.69
C VAL A 129 14.49 -1.21 5.44
N THR A 130 13.88 -0.49 6.39
CA THR A 130 12.69 -0.99 7.09
C THR A 130 11.50 -1.12 6.16
N SER A 131 11.23 -0.15 5.28
CA SER A 131 10.11 -0.23 4.31
C SER A 131 10.34 -1.36 3.31
N VAL A 132 11.57 -1.56 2.82
CA VAL A 132 11.93 -2.70 1.98
C VAL A 132 11.78 -4.02 2.76
N ALA A 133 12.22 -4.08 4.01
CA ALA A 133 12.07 -5.28 4.84
C ALA A 133 10.60 -5.61 5.11
N VAL A 134 9.75 -4.62 5.35
CA VAL A 134 8.30 -4.80 5.52
C VAL A 134 7.66 -5.26 4.20
N ALA A 135 8.06 -4.70 3.06
CA ALA A 135 7.59 -5.14 1.75
C ALA A 135 8.06 -6.57 1.40
N LEU A 136 9.29 -6.94 1.76
CA LEU A 136 9.77 -8.32 1.63
C LEU A 136 9.04 -9.26 2.59
N GLY A 137 8.74 -8.80 3.80
CA GLY A 137 7.96 -9.55 4.79
C GLY A 137 6.53 -9.80 4.32
N SER A 138 5.88 -8.79 3.73
CA SER A 138 4.53 -8.95 3.15
C SER A 138 4.54 -9.90 1.95
N LEU A 139 5.56 -9.82 1.09
CA LEU A 139 5.77 -10.76 -0.01
C LEU A 139 5.96 -12.19 0.51
N MET A 140 6.84 -12.40 1.48
CA MET A 140 7.05 -13.72 2.10
C MET A 140 5.77 -14.26 2.72
N LEU A 141 5.03 -13.43 3.46
CA LEU A 141 3.77 -13.83 4.08
C LEU A 141 2.74 -14.23 3.02
N ALA A 142 2.60 -13.42 1.97
CA ALA A 142 1.71 -13.73 0.85
C ALA A 142 2.13 -15.03 0.13
N ALA A 143 3.42 -15.24 -0.10
CA ALA A 143 3.94 -16.48 -0.69
C ALA A 143 3.67 -17.71 0.21
N LEU A 144 3.87 -17.57 1.52
CA LEU A 144 3.58 -18.64 2.49
C LEU A 144 2.07 -18.97 2.52
N LEU A 145 1.21 -17.95 2.50
CA LEU A 145 -0.24 -18.14 2.39
C LEU A 145 -0.63 -18.83 1.09
N LEU A 146 0.01 -18.45 -0.02
CA LEU A 146 -0.21 -19.05 -1.34
C LEU A 146 0.15 -20.54 -1.33
N VAL A 147 1.35 -20.89 -0.85
CA VAL A 147 1.80 -22.28 -0.72
C VAL A 147 0.88 -23.05 0.24
N GLY A 148 0.52 -22.45 1.36
CA GLY A 148 -0.40 -23.05 2.33
C GLY A 148 -1.79 -23.33 1.75
N SER A 149 -2.30 -22.45 0.87
CA SER A 149 -3.61 -22.63 0.22
C SER A 149 -3.66 -23.83 -0.74
N GLN A 150 -2.50 -24.27 -1.25
CA GLN A 150 -2.41 -25.46 -2.10
C GLN A 150 -2.40 -26.77 -1.31
N ILE A 151 -2.15 -26.71 -0.01
CA ILE A 151 -2.29 -27.87 0.87
C ILE A 151 -3.79 -28.03 1.10
N GLY A 152 -4.38 -29.07 0.49
CA GLY A 152 -5.81 -29.37 0.55
C GLY A 152 -6.28 -29.72 1.97
N VAL A 153 -6.31 -28.74 2.86
CA VAL A 153 -7.00 -28.82 4.15
C VAL A 153 -8.47 -28.57 3.81
N GLY A 154 -9.29 -29.60 3.91
CA GLY A 154 -10.69 -29.56 3.48
C GLY A 154 -11.40 -28.26 3.90
N GLY A 155 -11.90 -27.52 2.91
CA GLY A 155 -12.66 -26.30 3.13
C GLY A 155 -13.89 -26.61 3.98
N GLY A 156 -13.91 -26.04 5.18
CA GLY A 156 -15.00 -26.22 6.13
C GLY A 156 -15.26 -24.92 6.88
N LEU A 157 -16.47 -24.79 7.42
CA LEU A 157 -16.93 -23.61 8.18
C LEU A 157 -15.97 -23.17 9.30
N ALA A 158 -15.22 -24.12 9.88
CA ALA A 158 -14.22 -23.82 10.91
C ALA A 158 -13.04 -22.99 10.37
N VAL A 159 -12.60 -23.24 9.14
CA VAL A 159 -11.50 -22.50 8.50
C VAL A 159 -11.97 -21.09 8.10
N GLU A 160 -13.19 -20.98 7.57
CA GLU A 160 -13.81 -19.68 7.28
C GLU A 160 -14.00 -18.84 8.55
N ALA A 161 -14.54 -19.45 9.61
CA ALA A 161 -14.73 -18.78 10.90
C ALA A 161 -13.39 -18.33 11.50
N ALA A 162 -12.34 -19.14 11.39
CA ALA A 162 -11.00 -18.76 11.83
C ALA A 162 -10.44 -17.58 11.02
N GLY A 163 -10.65 -17.55 9.70
CA GLY A 163 -10.27 -16.43 8.83
C GLY A 163 -10.99 -15.13 9.21
N ILE A 164 -12.31 -15.20 9.43
CA ILE A 164 -13.13 -14.05 9.85
C ILE A 164 -12.67 -13.56 11.23
N ALA A 165 -12.44 -14.46 12.18
CA ALA A 165 -11.97 -14.12 13.52
C ALA A 165 -10.59 -13.45 13.50
N ALA A 166 -9.66 -13.97 12.68
CA ALA A 166 -8.35 -13.38 12.48
C ALA A 166 -8.44 -11.96 11.89
N ALA A 167 -9.27 -11.77 10.86
CA ALA A 167 -9.50 -10.45 10.26
C ALA A 167 -10.08 -9.45 11.28
N ALA A 168 -11.08 -9.87 12.05
CA ALA A 168 -11.68 -9.05 13.10
C ALA A 168 -10.67 -8.68 14.20
N ALA A 169 -9.81 -9.62 14.60
CA ALA A 169 -8.77 -9.37 15.60
C ALA A 169 -7.75 -8.33 15.10
N ILE A 170 -7.32 -8.42 13.84
CA ILE A 170 -6.42 -7.44 13.21
C ILE A 170 -7.08 -6.05 13.21
N LEU A 171 -8.34 -5.94 12.78
CA LEU A 171 -9.08 -4.68 12.80
C LEU A 171 -9.21 -4.10 14.20
N ALA A 172 -9.46 -4.94 15.21
CA ALA A 172 -9.53 -4.51 16.60
C ALA A 172 -8.19 -3.95 17.11
N VAL A 173 -7.08 -4.58 16.76
CA VAL A 173 -5.72 -4.09 17.09
C VAL A 173 -5.45 -2.74 16.42
N VAL A 174 -5.74 -2.61 15.12
CA VAL A 174 -5.57 -1.35 14.37
C VAL A 174 -6.42 -0.24 14.97
N ALA A 175 -7.70 -0.50 15.23
CA ALA A 175 -8.60 0.48 15.84
C ALA A 175 -8.14 0.89 17.25
N ARG A 176 -7.61 -0.06 18.04
CA ARG A 176 -7.06 0.23 19.36
C ARG A 176 -5.80 1.10 19.29
N LEU A 177 -4.91 0.85 18.34
CA LEU A 177 -3.71 1.65 18.13
C LEU A 177 -4.06 3.07 17.67
N ALA A 178 -4.98 3.21 16.72
CA ALA A 178 -5.44 4.50 16.22
C ALA A 178 -6.06 5.39 17.32
N ARG A 179 -6.85 4.78 18.24
CA ARG A 179 -7.40 5.49 19.40
C ARG A 179 -6.35 5.95 20.41
N ARG A 180 -5.21 5.25 20.51
CA ARG A 180 -4.13 5.65 21.43
C ARG A 180 -3.33 6.82 20.90
N SER A 181 -3.10 6.87 19.58
CA SER A 181 -2.36 7.97 18.96
C SER A 181 -3.12 9.29 18.99
N SER A 182 -4.46 9.27 19.01
CA SER A 182 -5.28 10.48 19.14
C SER A 182 -5.28 11.09 20.54
N VAL A 183 -5.06 10.27 21.59
CA VAL A 183 -5.08 10.73 22.99
C VAL A 183 -3.79 11.45 23.40
N THR A 184 -2.68 11.18 22.72
CA THR A 184 -1.39 11.88 22.96
C THR A 184 -1.22 13.19 22.18
N ALA A 185 -2.23 13.59 21.39
CA ALA A 185 -2.19 14.78 20.55
C ALA A 185 -2.96 15.99 21.14
N GLU A 186 -3.60 15.82 22.29
CA GLU A 186 -4.13 16.90 23.14
C GLU A 186 -3.19 17.17 24.31
#